data_AF-A0A8C4NR92-F1
#
_entry.id   AF-A0A8C4NR92-F1
#
_cell.length_a   1.000
_cell.length_b   1.000
_cell.length_c   1.000
_cell.angle_alpha   90.00
_cell.angle_beta   90.00
_cell.angle_gamma   90.00
#
_symmetry.space_group_name_H-M   'P 1'
#
loop_
_entity.id
_entity.type
_entity.pdbx_description
1 polymer ?
#
loop_
_entity_poly.entity_id
_entity_poly.type
_entity_poly.pdbx_seq_one_letter_code
_entity_poly.pdbx_strand_id
1 'polypeptide(L)'
;MGDEVHCCCLGLEVRQSTSDLIKQPGDKVQIFCSHDKTDYRVMLWYQRSPGDTAMKLIGYLNFKDVKMEEKYEPEDKGLYFCAVSKHSDTDTCES
;
A
#
# COMPACT_ATOMS: atom_id res chain seq x y z
N MET A 1 -14.27 -19.08 30.58
CA MET A 1 -14.72 -18.12 29.56
C MET A 1 -13.48 -17.40 29.08
N GLY A 2 -13.00 -17.71 27.86
CA GLY A 2 -11.81 -17.10 27.30
C GLY A 2 -12.20 -15.85 26.51
N ASP A 3 -11.51 -14.74 26.78
CA ASP A 3 -11.70 -13.49 26.06
C ASP A 3 -11.16 -13.64 24.63
N GLU A 4 -12.08 -13.71 23.68
CA GLU A 4 -11.77 -13.67 22.26
C GLU A 4 -11.30 -12.26 21.93
N VAL A 5 -9.99 -12.09 21.76
CA VAL A 5 -9.38 -10.88 21.20
C VAL A 5 -9.80 -10.77 19.74
N HIS A 6 -11.01 -10.28 19.52
CA HIS A 6 -11.52 -9.88 18.23
C HIS A 6 -10.79 -8.60 17.84
N CYS A 7 -9.75 -8.71 17.00
CA CYS A 7 -9.28 -7.53 16.29
C CYS A 7 -10.47 -7.03 15.48
N CYS A 8 -11.06 -5.90 15.87
CA CYS A 8 -11.92 -5.10 15.00
C CYS A 8 -11.07 -4.44 13.90
N CYS A 9 -10.33 -5.27 13.18
CA CYS A 9 -9.77 -4.97 11.90
C CYS A 9 -11.00 -4.81 10.99
N LEU A 10 -11.45 -3.57 10.72
CA LEU A 10 -12.40 -3.31 9.63
C LEU A 10 -11.96 -4.18 8.45
N GLY A 11 -12.85 -5.03 7.93
CA GLY A 11 -12.54 -6.01 6.87
C GLY A 11 -12.17 -5.32 5.56
N LEU A 12 -10.98 -4.73 5.53
CA LEU A 12 -10.36 -4.04 4.42
C LEU A 12 -9.48 -5.04 3.71
N GLU A 13 -9.91 -5.44 2.51
CA GLU A 13 -9.12 -6.27 1.62
C GLU A 13 -8.45 -5.39 0.58
N VAL A 14 -7.12 -5.32 0.63
CA VAL A 14 -6.32 -4.69 -0.42
C VAL A 14 -5.93 -5.77 -1.42
N ARG A 15 -6.40 -5.63 -2.65
CA ARG A 15 -6.14 -6.57 -3.75
C ARG A 15 -5.12 -5.94 -4.69
N GLN A 16 -3.93 -6.53 -4.73
CA GLN A 16 -2.88 -6.11 -5.65
C GLN A 16 -2.58 -7.18 -6.71
N SER A 17 -2.27 -6.75 -7.94
CA SER A 17 -1.71 -7.66 -8.95
C SER A 17 -0.39 -8.27 -8.45
N THR A 18 0.00 -9.45 -8.95
CA THR A 18 1.14 -10.26 -8.48
C THR A 18 2.24 -9.45 -7.78
N SER A 19 2.25 -9.62 -6.46
CA SER A 19 2.93 -8.84 -5.42
C SER A 19 4.43 -9.04 -5.34
N ASP A 20 4.89 -10.19 -5.83
CA ASP A 20 6.25 -10.68 -5.62
C ASP A 20 7.03 -10.70 -6.93
N LEU A 21 6.87 -9.65 -7.72
CA LEU A 21 7.65 -9.48 -8.93
C LEU A 21 9.03 -8.94 -8.54
N ILE A 22 10.00 -9.84 -8.38
CA ILE A 22 11.42 -9.47 -8.42
C ILE A 22 11.72 -9.07 -9.86
N LYS A 23 11.76 -7.76 -10.13
CA LYS A 23 12.04 -7.19 -11.45
C LYS A 23 13.51 -6.87 -11.62
N GLN A 24 13.99 -6.89 -12.86
CA GLN A 24 15.33 -6.44 -13.19
C GLN A 24 15.36 -4.91 -13.36
N PRO A 25 16.52 -4.27 -13.19
CA PRO A 25 16.70 -2.86 -13.54
C PRO A 25 16.19 -2.57 -14.95
N GLY A 26 15.38 -1.52 -15.12
CA GLY A 26 14.88 -1.09 -16.43
C GLY A 26 13.61 -1.80 -16.92
N ASP A 27 13.11 -2.81 -16.21
CA ASP A 27 11.81 -3.43 -16.52
C ASP A 27 10.67 -2.44 -16.26
N LYS A 28 9.73 -2.34 -17.20
CA LYS A 28 8.46 -1.63 -16.94
C LYS A 28 7.60 -2.47 -16.01
N VAL A 29 7.30 -1.92 -14.83
CA VAL A 29 6.45 -2.56 -13.83
C VAL A 29 5.09 -1.88 -13.80
N GLN A 30 4.02 -2.67 -13.84
CA GLN A 30 2.66 -2.20 -13.60
C GLN A 30 2.14 -2.88 -12.34
N ILE A 31 1.76 -2.08 -11.35
CA ILE A 31 1.23 -2.55 -10.07
C ILE A 31 -0.20 -2.03 -9.98
N PHE A 32 -1.17 -2.91 -10.19
CA PHE A 32 -2.57 -2.59 -10.00
C PHE A 32 -2.93 -2.82 -8.54
N CYS A 33 -3.55 -1.84 -7.91
CA CYS A 33 -4.03 -1.93 -6.53
C CYS A 33 -5.51 -1.52 -6.49
N SER A 34 -6.30 -2.24 -5.70
CA SER A 34 -7.74 -2.01 -5.57
C SER A 34 -8.22 -2.34 -4.15
N HIS A 35 -9.28 -1.68 -3.72
CA HIS A 35 -10.01 -1.92 -2.47
C HIS A 35 -11.49 -1.59 -2.68
N ASP A 36 -12.34 -2.02 -1.76
CA ASP A 36 -13.80 -1.87 -1.83
C ASP A 36 -14.36 -0.72 -0.98
N LYS A 37 -13.52 -0.07 -0.17
CA LYS A 37 -13.94 1.00 0.75
C LYS A 37 -13.93 2.37 0.10
N THR A 38 -15.04 3.10 0.21
CA THR A 38 -15.20 4.43 -0.43
C THR A 38 -14.56 5.57 0.36
N ASP A 39 -14.32 5.42 1.66
CA ASP A 39 -13.72 6.43 2.53
C ASP A 39 -12.19 6.34 2.62
N TYR A 40 -11.60 5.32 2.00
CA TYR A 40 -10.15 5.14 1.87
C TYR A 40 -9.68 5.89 0.63
N ARG A 41 -9.39 7.18 0.84
CA ARG A 41 -9.11 8.13 -0.24
C ARG A 41 -7.66 8.12 -0.68
N VAL A 42 -6.76 7.58 0.13
CA VAL A 42 -5.33 7.52 -0.16
C VAL A 42 -4.92 6.11 -0.51
N MET A 43 -4.23 5.94 -1.63
CA MET A 43 -3.57 4.69 -2.03
C MET A 43 -2.07 4.96 -2.13
N LEU A 44 -1.25 4.09 -1.55
CA LEU A 44 0.19 4.26 -1.46
C LEU A 44 0.90 3.06 -2.09
N TRP A 45 2.04 3.33 -2.72
CA TRP A 45 2.91 2.31 -3.30
C TRP A 45 4.30 2.38 -2.67
N TYR A 46 4.80 1.21 -2.29
CA TYR A 46 6.09 1.05 -1.65
C TYR A 46 6.97 0.05 -2.40
N GLN A 47 8.28 0.23 -2.26
CA GLN A 47 9.30 -0.73 -2.67
C GLN A 47 10.08 -1.21 -1.46
N ARG A 48 10.39 -2.50 -1.42
CA ARG A 48 11.37 -3.10 -0.50
C ARG A 48 12.51 -3.70 -1.30
N SER A 49 13.73 -3.17 -1.13
CA SER A 49 14.93 -3.70 -1.76
C SER A 49 15.31 -5.07 -1.18
N PRO A 50 15.94 -5.97 -1.95
CA PRO A 50 16.43 -7.25 -1.44
C PRO A 50 17.37 -7.06 -0.25
N GLY A 51 17.11 -7.77 0.85
CA GLY A 51 17.90 -7.68 2.07
C GLY A 51 17.56 -6.49 2.99
N ASP A 52 16.65 -5.61 2.56
CA ASP A 52 16.11 -4.53 3.40
C ASP A 52 14.80 -4.96 4.07
N THR A 53 14.57 -4.44 5.27
CA THR A 53 13.29 -4.58 6.00
C THR A 53 12.43 -3.33 5.84
N ALA A 54 13.03 -2.18 5.54
CA ALA A 54 12.33 -0.93 5.36
C ALA A 54 11.59 -0.88 4.02
N MET A 55 10.39 -0.30 4.06
CA MET A 55 9.60 0.02 2.87
C MET A 55 9.85 1.49 2.49
N LYS A 56 10.30 1.72 1.26
CA LYS A 56 10.48 3.06 0.70
C LYS A 56 9.22 3.47 -0.05
N LEU A 57 8.67 4.65 0.26
CA LEU A 57 7.51 5.18 -0.48
C LEU A 57 7.96 5.57 -1.89
N ILE A 58 7.25 5.07 -2.91
CA ILE A 58 7.45 5.46 -4.31
C ILE A 58 6.56 6.67 -4.63
N GLY A 59 5.33 6.63 -4.12
CA GLY A 59 4.31 7.62 -4.39
C GLY A 59 2.96 7.21 -3.84
N TYR A 60 2.00 8.12 -3.98
CA TYR A 60 0.63 7.92 -3.54
C TYR A 60 -0.36 8.62 -4.48
N LEU A 61 -1.59 8.11 -4.45
CA LEU A 61 -2.76 8.68 -5.08
C LEU A 61 -3.66 9.18 -3.96
N ASN A 62 -3.97 10.47 -3.95
CA ASN A 62 -5.01 11.04 -3.10
C ASN A 62 -6.24 11.33 -3.97
N PHE A 63 -7.29 10.52 -3.82
CA PHE A 63 -8.41 10.44 -4.75
C PHE A 63 -8.00 10.20 -6.21
N LYS A 64 -7.64 11.27 -6.93
CA LYS A 64 -7.23 11.27 -8.34
C LYS A 64 -5.89 11.99 -8.55
N ASP A 65 -5.34 12.58 -7.50
CA ASP A 65 -4.10 13.34 -7.55
C ASP A 65 -2.93 12.40 -7.27
N VAL A 66 -2.12 12.16 -8.31
CA VAL A 66 -0.92 11.34 -8.23
C VAL A 66 0.24 12.19 -7.72
N LYS A 67 0.97 11.68 -6.72
CA LYS A 67 2.23 12.25 -6.26
C LYS A 67 3.30 11.17 -6.21
N MET A 68 4.45 11.46 -6.81
CA MET A 68 5.63 10.61 -6.79
C MET A 68 6.65 11.22 -5.85
N GLU A 69 7.40 10.39 -5.14
CA GLU A 69 8.54 10.82 -4.34
C GLU A 69 9.73 11.11 -5.26
N GLU A 70 10.45 12.22 -5.03
CA GLU A 70 11.57 12.65 -5.89
C GLU A 70 12.75 11.66 -5.89
N LYS A 71 12.89 10.85 -4.84
CA LYS A 71 14.04 9.96 -4.61
C LYS A 71 13.81 8.51 -5.08
N TYR A 72 12.91 8.31 -6.05
CA TYR A 72 12.66 6.97 -6.58
C TYR A 72 13.61 6.63 -7.73
N GLU A 73 14.39 5.55 -7.55
CA GLU A 73 15.28 5.00 -8.58
C GLU A 73 14.59 3.79 -9.23
N PRO A 74 14.07 3.92 -10.48
CA PRO A 74 13.32 2.84 -11.15
C PRO A 74 14.19 1.63 -11.54
N GLU A 75 15.51 1.72 -11.35
CA GLU A 75 16.48 0.71 -11.71
C GLU A 75 16.76 -0.30 -10.58
N ASP A 76 16.20 -0.10 -9.39
CA ASP A 76 16.43 -1.01 -8.27
C ASP A 76 15.51 -2.25 -8.33
N LYS A 77 16.10 -3.44 -8.17
CA LYS A 77 15.32 -4.66 -7.91
C LYS A 77 14.57 -4.48 -6.59
N GLY A 78 13.33 -4.94 -6.51
CA GLY A 78 12.57 -4.87 -5.27
C GLY A 78 11.27 -5.63 -5.32
N LEU A 79 10.70 -5.83 -4.13
CA LEU A 79 9.32 -6.24 -3.94
C LEU A 79 8.45 -5.00 -3.84
N TYR A 80 7.26 -5.05 -4.41
CA TYR A 80 6.36 -3.91 -4.47
C TYR A 80 5.08 -4.18 -3.69
N PHE A 81 4.66 -3.19 -2.92
CA PHE A 81 3.51 -3.29 -2.02
C PHE A 81 2.58 -2.12 -2.24
N CYS A 82 1.28 -2.35 -2.14
CA CYS A 82 0.30 -1.28 -2.01
C CYS A 82 -0.39 -1.29 -0.65
N ALA A 83 -0.76 -0.10 -0.20
CA ALA A 83 -1.54 0.12 1.01
C ALA A 83 -2.62 1.18 0.73
N VAL A 84 -3.68 1.18 1.53
CA VAL A 84 -4.73 2.20 1.44
C VAL A 84 -4.99 2.78 2.81
N SER A 85 -5.31 4.07 2.84
CA SER A 85 -5.52 4.81 4.07
C SER A 85 -6.76 5.70 3.97
N LYS A 86 -7.47 5.80 5.10
CA LYS A 86 -8.57 6.74 5.32
C LYS A 86 -7.97 8.09 5.71
N HIS A 87 -8.37 9.17 5.03
CA HIS A 87 -8.13 10.52 5.55
C HIS A 87 -9.03 10.69 6.78
N SER A 88 -8.43 10.93 7.95
CA SER A 88 -9.15 11.09 9.20
C SER A 88 -10.14 12.25 9.12
N ASP A 89 -11.43 11.93 8.99
CA ASP A 89 -12.43 12.60 9.80
C ASP A 89 -12.54 11.75 11.08
N THR A 90 -12.43 12.40 12.23
CA THR A 90 -12.43 11.77 13.56
C THR A 90 -13.66 10.88 13.77
N ASP A 91 -13.47 9.85 14.60
CA ASP A 91 -14.43 8.85 15.11
C ASP A 91 -14.81 7.77 14.07
N THR A 92 -14.68 6.46 14.34
CA THR A 92 -15.07 5.72 15.54
C THR A 92 -14.40 4.32 15.55
N CYS A 93 -13.79 3.92 16.67
CA CYS A 93 -14.10 2.60 17.21
C CYS A 93 -15.36 2.80 18.05
N GLU A 94 -16.54 2.62 17.45
CA GLU A 94 -17.80 2.70 18.18
C GLU A 94 -18.08 1.32 18.78
N SER A 95 -17.84 1.23 20.08
CA SER A 95 -18.50 0.31 21.00
C SER A 95 -18.52 0.95 22.37
#